data_AF-A0A1D1YNE5-F1
#
_entry.id   AF-A0A1D1YNE5-F1
#
_cell.length_a   1.000
_cell.length_b   1.000
_cell.length_c   1.000
_cell.angle_alpha   90.00
_cell.angle_beta   90.00
_cell.angle_gamma   90.00
#
_symmetry.space_group_name_H-M   'P 1'
#
loop_
_entity.id
_entity.type
_entity.pdbx_description
1 polymer ?
#
loop_
_entity_poly.entity_id
_entity_poly.type
_entity_poly.pdbx_seq_one_letter_code
_entity_poly.pdbx_strand_id
1 'polypeptide(L)'
;MDEEGSDDGPLVQRIKQLERERDDLQKDIEQLCMQQAGPSYLAVATRMHFQRTAGLEEEIENLRKKLAASVRDNQNLQEELSEAYRIKGQLADLYGAEVSKKVEAEKQFKFFQGCVASAFAERDNSMMEAENAKEREEALSEKLCNYENRLQELQSAYGDEKNNNADLQMELKKLKEQNESFEKVISKFYEIRERATGISECKPLEAKCSSLLDDPLEMWIFDSIGKHTPSSYIDSLEEQLVMLKESKDSLQNQMRVGMEIEQILRKNVHHLEKKLISAGNLFKHCFSTLREFHGQQRSAIMKMLEEENSEIKSILVEVQEKVRLLHLSGELNSCARVREENIGITDCKQEDVASDVYSNIMAKEEDPTTLSSSVHRET
;
A
#
# COMPACT_ATOMS: atom_id res chain seq x y z
N MET A 1 -104.25 88.14 92.89
CA MET A 1 -104.98 86.94 93.31
C MET A 1 -105.00 86.01 92.11
N ASP A 2 -104.45 84.83 92.34
CA ASP A 2 -104.77 83.52 91.76
C ASP A 2 -104.26 83.26 90.33
N GLU A 3 -103.03 82.74 90.17
CA GLU A 3 -102.62 81.32 90.23
C GLU A 3 -103.30 80.42 89.20
N GLU A 4 -102.47 80.00 88.24
CA GLU A 4 -102.36 78.67 87.60
C GLU A 4 -103.61 77.96 87.09
N GLY A 5 -103.56 77.64 85.80
CA GLY A 5 -104.44 76.65 85.20
C GLY A 5 -104.13 76.43 83.73
N SER A 6 -102.88 76.10 83.40
CA SER A 6 -102.58 75.46 82.11
C SER A 6 -103.52 74.28 81.96
N ASP A 7 -104.26 74.21 80.86
CA ASP A 7 -105.19 73.12 80.54
C ASP A 7 -104.39 71.81 80.38
N ASP A 8 -104.09 71.19 81.52
CA ASP A 8 -103.25 70.01 81.67
C ASP A 8 -104.04 68.72 81.35
N GLY A 9 -105.32 68.85 81.00
CA GLY A 9 -106.23 67.75 80.63
C GLY A 9 -105.69 66.82 79.52
N PRO A 10 -105.25 67.32 78.35
CA PRO A 10 -104.71 66.49 77.27
C PRO A 10 -103.32 65.91 77.60
N LEU A 11 -102.48 66.64 78.34
CA LEU A 11 -101.15 66.16 78.76
C LEU A 11 -101.28 65.03 79.79
N VAL A 12 -102.16 65.18 80.78
CA VAL A 12 -102.47 64.14 81.77
C VAL A 12 -103.11 62.91 81.12
N GLN A 13 -103.97 63.08 80.11
CA GLN A 13 -104.48 61.94 79.33
C GLN A 13 -103.37 61.23 78.52
N ARG A 14 -102.45 61.99 77.93
CA ARG A 14 -101.30 61.44 77.19
C ARG A 14 -100.35 60.68 78.11
N ILE A 15 -100.10 61.19 79.31
CA ILE A 15 -99.30 60.50 80.35
C ILE A 15 -99.98 59.19 80.74
N LYS A 16 -101.28 59.20 81.07
CA LYS A 16 -102.03 57.96 81.41
C LYS A 16 -102.11 56.96 80.26
N GLN A 17 -102.01 57.42 79.02
CA GLN A 17 -101.95 56.54 77.85
C GLN A 17 -100.55 55.93 77.70
N LEU A 18 -99.50 56.74 77.82
CA LEU A 18 -98.12 56.26 77.79
C LEU A 18 -97.79 55.33 78.96
N GLU A 19 -98.37 55.56 80.13
CA GLU A 19 -98.25 54.66 81.29
C GLU A 19 -98.91 53.31 80.99
N ARG A 20 -100.09 53.29 80.36
CA ARG A 20 -100.74 52.05 79.90
C ARG A 20 -99.93 51.35 78.81
N GLU A 21 -99.45 52.07 77.81
CA GLU A 21 -98.59 51.51 76.75
C GLU A 21 -97.28 50.95 77.33
N ARG A 22 -96.69 51.62 78.32
CA ARG A 22 -95.50 51.15 79.05
C ARG A 22 -95.80 49.91 79.87
N ASP A 23 -96.92 49.87 80.58
CA ASP A 23 -97.33 48.72 81.40
C ASP A 23 -97.71 47.51 80.51
N ASP A 24 -98.33 47.74 79.35
CA ASP A 24 -98.65 46.70 78.37
C ASP A 24 -97.39 46.19 77.67
N LEU A 25 -96.47 47.07 77.25
CA LEU A 25 -95.16 46.67 76.73
C LEU A 25 -94.34 45.89 77.78
N GLN A 26 -94.43 46.28 79.05
CA GLN A 26 -93.75 45.57 80.11
C GLN A 26 -94.31 44.16 80.30
N LYS A 27 -95.64 43.99 80.25
CA LYS A 27 -96.27 42.66 80.24
C LYS A 27 -95.88 41.83 79.02
N ASP A 28 -95.79 42.44 77.84
CA ASP A 28 -95.36 41.75 76.62
C ASP A 28 -93.90 41.28 76.72
N ILE A 29 -93.00 42.12 77.26
CA ILE A 29 -91.60 41.76 77.53
C ILE A 29 -91.53 40.65 78.58
N GLU A 30 -92.29 40.73 79.67
CA GLU A 30 -92.36 39.68 80.69
C GLU A 30 -92.90 38.37 80.11
N GLN A 31 -93.90 38.42 79.23
CA GLN A 31 -94.46 37.25 78.55
C GLN A 31 -93.45 36.63 77.58
N LEU A 32 -92.72 37.43 76.78
CA LEU A 32 -91.64 36.97 75.92
C LEU A 32 -90.50 36.35 76.74
N CYS A 33 -90.10 36.99 77.84
CA CYS A 33 -89.11 36.47 78.76
C CYS A 33 -89.57 35.16 79.40
N MET A 34 -90.82 35.01 79.82
CA MET A 34 -91.35 33.74 80.35
C MET A 34 -91.43 32.63 79.29
N GLN A 35 -91.78 32.98 78.05
CA GLN A 35 -91.80 32.04 76.92
C GLN A 35 -90.39 31.56 76.56
N GLN A 36 -89.38 32.45 76.65
CA GLN A 36 -87.99 32.14 76.34
C GLN A 36 -87.18 31.61 77.55
N ALA A 37 -87.60 31.89 78.78
CA ALA A 37 -86.97 31.44 80.04
C ALA A 37 -87.44 30.04 80.47
N GLY A 38 -88.39 29.43 79.77
CA GLY A 38 -88.69 28.02 79.93
C GLY A 38 -87.48 27.15 79.56
N PRO A 39 -87.14 26.11 80.34
CA PRO A 39 -85.95 25.28 80.11
C PRO A 39 -85.92 24.55 78.76
N SER A 40 -87.01 24.58 77.97
CA SER A 40 -87.12 23.92 76.67
C SER A 40 -86.64 24.76 75.48
N TYR A 41 -87.04 26.03 75.34
CA TYR A 41 -86.73 26.83 74.15
C TYR A 41 -85.25 27.22 74.08
N LEU A 42 -84.74 27.82 75.16
CA LEU A 42 -83.34 28.24 75.24
C LEU A 42 -82.38 27.04 75.11
N ALA A 43 -82.72 25.90 75.72
CA ALA A 43 -81.90 24.69 75.65
C ALA A 43 -81.89 24.07 74.23
N VAL A 44 -83.03 24.07 73.52
CA VAL A 44 -83.11 23.55 72.14
C VAL A 44 -82.36 24.46 71.17
N ALA A 45 -82.55 25.78 71.24
CA ALA A 45 -81.81 26.73 70.42
C ALA A 45 -80.30 26.61 70.66
N THR A 46 -79.88 26.57 71.93
CA THR A 46 -78.49 26.39 72.34
C THR A 46 -77.91 25.07 71.81
N ARG A 47 -78.67 23.95 71.90
CA ARG A 47 -78.25 22.65 71.36
C ARG A 47 -78.08 22.68 69.84
N MET A 48 -79.01 23.29 69.11
CA MET A 48 -78.90 23.44 67.65
C MET A 48 -77.69 24.30 67.27
N HIS A 49 -77.45 25.40 67.99
CA HIS A 49 -76.28 26.24 67.78
C HIS A 49 -74.97 25.50 68.06
N PHE A 50 -74.88 24.74 69.15
CA PHE A 50 -73.70 23.92 69.45
C PHE A 50 -73.48 22.83 68.40
N GLN A 51 -74.53 22.13 67.96
CA GLN A 51 -74.41 21.10 66.92
C GLN A 51 -73.96 21.68 65.58
N ARG A 52 -74.52 22.83 65.18
CA ARG A 52 -74.10 23.54 63.96
C ARG A 52 -72.65 24.02 64.09
N THR A 53 -72.26 24.55 65.25
CA THR A 53 -70.88 25.01 65.50
C THR A 53 -69.90 23.84 65.43
N ALA A 54 -70.19 22.72 66.09
CA ALA A 54 -69.36 21.52 66.04
C ALA A 54 -69.25 20.93 64.61
N GLY A 55 -70.35 20.91 63.85
CA GLY A 55 -70.34 20.46 62.45
C GLY A 55 -69.49 21.37 61.55
N LEU A 56 -69.56 22.68 61.74
CA LEU A 56 -68.72 23.64 61.02
C LEU A 56 -67.25 23.54 61.44
N GLU A 57 -66.95 23.31 62.72
CA GLU A 57 -65.59 23.09 63.21
C GLU A 57 -64.98 21.83 62.60
N GLU A 58 -65.74 20.73 62.53
CA GLU A 58 -65.31 19.49 61.86
C GLU A 58 -65.08 19.69 60.36
N GLU A 59 -65.96 20.43 59.68
CA GLU A 59 -65.79 20.75 58.26
C GLU A 59 -64.56 21.64 58.02
N ILE A 60 -64.34 22.66 58.86
CA ILE A 60 -63.14 23.50 58.83
C ILE A 60 -61.88 22.65 59.01
N GLU A 61 -61.88 21.72 59.97
CA GLU A 61 -60.73 20.86 60.23
C GLU A 61 -60.48 19.89 59.07
N ASN A 62 -61.54 19.31 58.49
CA ASN A 62 -61.44 18.46 57.30
C ASN A 62 -60.92 19.24 56.08
N LEU A 63 -61.37 20.48 55.87
CA LEU A 63 -60.87 21.35 54.80
C LEU A 63 -59.40 21.73 55.02
N ARG A 64 -58.98 22.00 56.26
CA ARG A 64 -57.57 22.24 56.60
C ARG A 64 -56.69 21.03 56.28
N LYS A 65 -57.14 19.82 56.62
CA LYS A 65 -56.40 18.59 56.29
C LYS A 65 -56.28 18.38 54.78
N LYS A 66 -57.36 18.60 54.02
CA LYS A 66 -57.34 18.53 52.55
C LYS A 66 -56.42 19.58 51.94
N LEU A 67 -56.43 20.81 52.45
CA LEU A 67 -55.54 21.88 52.02
C LEU A 67 -54.07 21.51 52.30
N ALA A 68 -53.76 21.00 53.49
CA ALA A 68 -52.41 20.56 53.84
C ALA A 68 -51.93 19.38 52.96
N ALA A 69 -52.81 18.43 52.65
CA ALA A 69 -52.51 17.36 51.70
C ALA A 69 -52.22 17.92 50.30
N SER A 70 -53.10 18.78 49.77
CA SER A 70 -52.93 19.41 48.46
C SER A 70 -51.67 20.27 48.35
N VAL A 71 -51.27 20.95 49.43
CA VAL A 71 -50.02 21.74 49.46
C VAL A 71 -48.80 20.82 49.40
N ARG A 72 -48.81 19.68 50.12
CA ARG A 72 -47.72 18.69 50.02
C ARG A 72 -47.64 18.07 48.64
N ASP A 73 -48.77 17.70 48.05
CA ASP A 73 -48.80 17.13 46.70
C ASP A 73 -48.27 18.13 45.66
N ASN A 74 -48.61 19.42 45.80
CA ASN A 74 -48.08 20.47 44.93
C ASN A 74 -46.57 20.64 45.07
N GLN A 75 -46.05 20.58 46.30
CA GLN A 75 -44.62 20.61 46.56
C GLN A 75 -43.89 19.41 45.92
N ASN A 76 -44.44 18.20 46.06
CA ASN A 76 -43.90 16.99 45.44
C ASN A 76 -43.88 17.10 43.91
N LEU A 77 -44.97 17.59 43.30
CA LEU A 77 -45.03 17.81 41.85
C LEU A 77 -44.01 18.85 41.38
N GLN A 78 -43.75 19.88 42.17
CA GLN A 78 -42.72 20.87 41.86
C GLN A 78 -41.31 20.25 41.90
N GLU A 79 -41.04 19.35 42.85
CA GLU A 79 -39.79 18.60 42.93
C GLU A 79 -39.63 17.66 41.73
N GLU A 80 -40.66 16.86 41.42
CA GLU A 80 -40.68 15.98 40.24
C GLU A 80 -40.47 16.75 38.93
N LEU A 81 -41.10 17.92 38.79
CA LEU A 81 -40.93 18.78 37.62
C LEU A 81 -39.49 19.29 37.50
N SER A 82 -38.88 19.71 38.62
CA SER A 82 -37.49 20.17 38.64
C SER A 82 -36.52 19.06 38.24
N GLU A 83 -36.78 17.83 38.71
CA GLU A 83 -35.98 16.65 38.38
C GLU A 83 -36.16 16.24 36.92
N ALA A 84 -37.38 16.31 36.37
CA ALA A 84 -37.65 16.06 34.96
C ALA A 84 -36.88 17.05 34.05
N TYR A 85 -36.81 18.33 34.42
CA TYR A 85 -36.01 19.31 33.67
C TYR A 85 -34.51 19.05 33.80
N ARG A 86 -34.03 18.62 34.97
CA ARG A 86 -32.64 18.24 35.18
C ARG A 86 -32.24 17.06 34.28
N ILE A 87 -33.05 16.00 34.26
CA ILE A 87 -32.85 14.82 33.42
C ILE A 87 -32.90 15.20 31.94
N LYS A 88 -33.85 16.06 31.53
CA LYS A 88 -33.94 16.57 30.15
C LYS A 88 -32.65 17.28 29.72
N GLY A 89 -32.06 18.09 30.58
CA GLY A 89 -30.78 18.74 30.33
C GLY A 89 -29.66 17.73 30.10
N GLN A 90 -29.51 16.77 31.02
CA GLN A 90 -28.50 15.72 30.89
C GLN A 90 -28.66 14.88 29.61
N LEU A 91 -29.90 14.56 29.23
CA LEU A 91 -30.17 13.83 28.00
C LEU A 91 -29.79 14.64 26.75
N ALA A 92 -30.04 15.95 26.75
CA ALA A 92 -29.64 16.83 25.65
C ALA A 92 -28.11 16.88 25.49
N ASP A 93 -27.38 16.97 26.59
CA ASP A 93 -25.91 16.99 26.59
C ASP A 93 -25.34 15.65 26.10
N LEU A 94 -25.88 14.52 26.60
CA LEU A 94 -25.49 13.17 26.15
C LEU A 94 -25.80 12.97 24.66
N TYR A 95 -26.97 13.41 24.19
CA TYR A 95 -27.33 13.35 22.78
C TYR A 95 -26.37 14.18 21.93
N GLY A 96 -26.03 15.41 22.35
CA GLY A 96 -25.08 16.27 21.66
C GLY A 96 -23.68 15.65 21.58
N ALA A 97 -23.20 15.04 22.67
CA ALA A 97 -21.93 14.33 22.69
C ALA A 97 -21.93 13.14 21.73
N GLU A 98 -23.01 12.36 21.70
CA GLU A 98 -23.12 11.19 20.83
C GLU A 98 -23.24 11.57 19.35
N VAL A 99 -23.99 12.63 19.02
CA VAL A 99 -24.03 13.21 17.67
C VAL A 99 -22.64 13.68 17.24
N SER A 100 -21.88 14.31 18.13
CA SER A 100 -20.51 14.77 17.83
C SER A 100 -19.56 13.59 17.54
N LYS A 101 -19.63 12.52 18.34
CA LYS A 101 -18.88 11.28 18.08
C LYS A 101 -19.26 10.65 16.75
N LYS A 102 -20.56 10.57 16.44
CA LYS A 102 -21.06 10.05 15.17
C LYS A 102 -20.50 10.84 13.98
N VAL A 103 -20.55 12.17 14.04
CA VAL A 103 -20.01 13.04 12.98
C VAL A 103 -18.51 12.82 12.80
N GLU A 104 -17.76 12.64 13.88
CA GLU A 104 -16.33 12.36 13.78
C GLU A 104 -16.05 10.97 13.19
N ALA A 105 -16.79 9.94 13.61
CA ALA A 105 -16.70 8.60 13.03
C ALA A 105 -17.03 8.60 11.52
N GLU A 106 -18.03 9.38 11.09
CA GLU A 106 -18.36 9.54 9.66
C GLU A 106 -17.23 10.22 8.86
N LYS A 107 -16.50 11.19 9.45
CA LYS A 107 -15.34 11.79 8.80
C LYS A 107 -14.20 10.78 8.65
N GLN A 108 -13.90 10.01 9.70
CA GLN A 108 -12.89 8.96 9.65
C GLN A 108 -13.24 7.91 8.60
N PHE A 109 -14.51 7.48 8.55
CA PHE A 109 -14.99 6.55 7.53
C PHE A 109 -14.77 7.08 6.11
N LYS A 110 -15.13 8.34 5.85
CA LYS A 110 -14.91 8.98 4.54
C LYS A 110 -13.42 9.11 4.19
N PHE A 111 -12.58 9.40 5.18
CA PHE A 111 -11.13 9.45 5.01
C PHE A 111 -10.59 8.08 4.57
N PHE A 112 -10.93 7.00 5.28
CA PHE A 112 -10.50 5.65 4.92
C PHE A 112 -11.07 5.22 3.56
N GLN A 113 -12.31 5.56 3.25
CA GLN A 113 -12.89 5.33 1.93
C GLN A 113 -12.06 6.00 0.82
N GLY A 114 -11.62 7.25 1.03
CA GLY A 114 -10.75 7.97 0.11
C GLY A 114 -9.37 7.32 -0.03
N CYS A 115 -8.74 6.92 1.07
CA CYS A 115 -7.45 6.22 1.07
C CYS A 115 -7.53 4.90 0.30
N VAL A 116 -8.58 4.11 0.53
CA VAL A 116 -8.81 2.83 -0.16
C VAL A 116 -9.03 3.07 -1.65
N ALA A 117 -9.85 4.04 -2.04
CA ALA A 117 -10.07 4.38 -3.45
C ALA A 117 -8.77 4.82 -4.15
N SER A 118 -7.94 5.63 -3.48
CA SER A 118 -6.64 6.07 -3.99
C SER A 118 -5.68 4.90 -4.16
N ALA A 119 -5.60 4.00 -3.18
CA ALA A 119 -4.74 2.81 -3.25
C ALA A 119 -5.15 1.87 -4.40
N PHE A 120 -6.46 1.71 -4.63
CA PHE A 120 -6.96 0.95 -5.79
C PHE A 120 -6.60 1.61 -7.11
N ALA A 121 -6.75 2.94 -7.23
CA ALA A 121 -6.37 3.67 -8.43
C ALA A 121 -4.85 3.57 -8.72
N GLU A 122 -4.01 3.66 -7.68
CA GLU A 122 -2.55 3.52 -7.80
C GLU A 122 -2.16 2.10 -8.22
N ARG A 123 -2.80 1.08 -7.62
CA ARG A 123 -2.61 -0.33 -7.99
C ARG A 123 -2.98 -0.57 -9.45
N ASP A 124 -4.14 -0.07 -9.87
CA ASP A 124 -4.64 -0.29 -11.23
C ASP A 124 -3.75 0.42 -12.27
N ASN A 125 -3.27 1.64 -11.97
CA ASN A 125 -2.28 2.32 -12.79
C ASN A 125 -0.96 1.53 -12.87
N SER A 126 -0.43 1.07 -11.74
CA SER A 126 0.80 0.27 -11.69
C SER A 126 0.67 -1.05 -12.46
N MET A 127 -0.50 -1.68 -12.38
CA MET A 127 -0.82 -2.90 -13.12
C MET A 127 -0.82 -2.65 -14.63
N MET A 128 -1.47 -1.58 -15.08
CA MET A 128 -1.48 -1.19 -16.49
C MET A 128 -0.07 -0.86 -17.00
N GLU A 129 0.76 -0.16 -16.21
CA GLU A 129 2.15 0.11 -16.56
C GLU A 129 2.97 -1.18 -16.69
N ALA A 130 2.78 -2.14 -15.77
CA ALA A 130 3.44 -3.44 -15.81
C ALA A 130 3.01 -4.27 -17.03
N GLU A 131 1.72 -4.29 -17.37
CA GLU A 131 1.21 -4.96 -18.56
C GLU A 131 1.82 -4.36 -19.84
N ASN A 132 1.84 -3.03 -19.96
CA ASN A 132 2.48 -2.35 -21.08
C ASN A 132 3.99 -2.62 -21.16
N ALA A 133 4.68 -2.75 -20.02
CA ALA A 133 6.10 -3.10 -20.00
C ALA A 133 6.34 -4.54 -20.49
N LYS A 134 5.49 -5.47 -20.04
CA LYS A 134 5.51 -6.87 -20.47
C LYS A 134 5.26 -7.00 -21.97
N GLU A 135 4.26 -6.32 -22.53
CA GLU A 135 4.01 -6.34 -23.98
C GLU A 135 5.23 -5.86 -24.79
N ARG A 136 5.92 -4.82 -24.31
CA ARG A 136 7.16 -4.34 -24.96
C ARG A 136 8.31 -5.34 -24.84
N GLU A 137 8.45 -6.01 -23.70
CA GLU A 137 9.44 -7.06 -23.49
C GLU A 137 9.20 -8.26 -24.41
N GLU A 138 7.96 -8.71 -24.54
CA GLU A 138 7.57 -9.80 -25.44
C GLU A 138 7.89 -9.42 -26.90
N ALA A 139 7.56 -8.20 -27.33
CA ALA A 139 7.89 -7.71 -28.66
C ALA A 139 9.40 -7.59 -28.92
N LEU A 140 10.21 -7.27 -27.90
CA LEU A 140 11.66 -7.25 -28.01
C LEU A 140 12.24 -8.67 -28.05
N SER A 141 11.67 -9.59 -27.27
CA SER A 141 12.07 -11.01 -27.24
C SER A 141 11.83 -11.68 -28.59
N GLU A 142 10.70 -11.41 -29.23
CA GLU A 142 10.43 -11.88 -30.60
C GLU A 142 11.47 -11.35 -31.60
N LYS A 143 11.80 -10.05 -31.52
CA LYS A 143 12.84 -9.46 -32.37
C LYS A 143 14.22 -10.06 -32.13
N LEU A 144 14.58 -10.34 -30.88
CA LEU A 144 15.84 -10.99 -30.54
C LEU A 144 15.92 -12.40 -31.12
N CYS A 145 14.86 -13.20 -30.97
CA CYS A 145 14.78 -14.53 -31.58
C CYS A 145 14.96 -14.46 -33.11
N ASN A 146 14.34 -13.49 -33.77
CA ASN A 146 14.51 -13.26 -35.21
C ASN A 146 15.97 -12.91 -35.58
N TYR A 147 16.65 -12.09 -34.76
CA TYR A 147 18.07 -11.77 -34.98
C TYR A 147 18.98 -12.97 -34.74
N GLU A 148 18.73 -13.77 -33.71
CA GLU A 148 19.48 -14.99 -33.42
C GLU A 148 19.37 -16.01 -34.56
N ASN A 149 18.15 -16.26 -35.06
CA ASN A 149 17.92 -17.14 -36.20
C ASN A 149 18.71 -16.67 -37.43
N ARG A 150 18.66 -15.36 -37.72
CA ARG A 150 19.39 -14.78 -38.86
C ARG A 150 20.91 -14.86 -38.69
N LEU A 151 21.40 -14.73 -37.46
CA LEU A 151 22.83 -14.86 -37.17
C LEU A 151 23.28 -16.30 -37.39
N GLN A 152 22.49 -17.28 -36.95
CA GLN A 152 22.75 -18.70 -37.19
C GLN A 152 22.75 -19.04 -38.68
N GLU A 153 21.79 -18.52 -39.46
CA GLU A 153 21.76 -18.68 -40.92
C GLU A 153 23.02 -18.12 -41.59
N LEU A 154 23.42 -16.90 -41.24
CA LEU A 154 24.63 -16.28 -41.78
C LEU A 154 25.90 -17.04 -41.37
N GLN A 155 25.95 -17.55 -40.15
CA GLN A 155 27.08 -18.33 -39.66
C GLN A 155 27.20 -19.67 -40.40
N SER A 156 26.08 -20.33 -40.70
CA SER A 156 26.06 -21.53 -41.54
C SER A 156 26.55 -21.23 -42.96
N ALA A 157 25.98 -20.19 -43.60
CA ALA A 157 26.37 -19.80 -44.95
C ALA A 157 27.85 -19.42 -45.07
N TYR A 158 28.39 -18.72 -44.06
CA TYR A 158 29.83 -18.42 -43.99
C TYR A 158 30.69 -19.68 -43.86
N GLY A 159 30.24 -20.68 -43.09
CA GLY A 159 30.90 -21.97 -42.97
C GLY A 159 30.95 -22.73 -44.29
N ASP A 160 29.83 -22.76 -45.01
CA ASP A 160 29.73 -23.40 -46.33
C ASP A 160 30.65 -22.73 -47.35
N GLU A 161 30.64 -21.39 -47.39
CA GLU A 161 31.51 -20.62 -48.30
C GLU A 161 33.00 -20.83 -47.98
N LYS A 162 33.36 -20.94 -46.70
CA LYS A 162 34.72 -21.24 -46.27
C LYS A 162 35.17 -22.63 -46.75
N ASN A 163 34.29 -23.63 -46.67
CA ASN A 163 34.57 -24.98 -47.15
C ASN A 163 34.74 -24.99 -48.67
N ASN A 164 33.83 -24.35 -49.41
CA ASN A 164 33.92 -24.21 -50.87
C ASN A 164 35.24 -23.53 -51.29
N ASN A 165 35.65 -22.48 -50.60
CA ASN A 165 36.91 -21.79 -50.87
C ASN A 165 38.13 -22.71 -50.61
N ALA A 166 38.10 -23.51 -49.53
CA ALA A 166 39.15 -24.48 -49.25
C ALA A 166 39.25 -25.54 -50.36
N ASP A 167 38.12 -26.04 -50.87
CA ASP A 167 38.06 -27.00 -51.96
C ASP A 167 38.63 -26.41 -53.27
N LEU A 168 38.21 -25.18 -53.62
CA LEU A 168 38.73 -24.46 -54.79
C LEU A 168 40.23 -24.21 -54.69
N GLN A 169 40.76 -23.87 -53.52
CA GLN A 169 42.20 -23.72 -53.32
C GLN A 169 42.96 -25.04 -53.52
N MET A 170 42.39 -26.16 -53.06
CA MET A 170 42.97 -27.48 -53.23
C MET A 170 42.98 -27.90 -54.71
N GLU A 171 41.89 -27.68 -55.43
CA GLU A 171 41.78 -27.96 -56.85
C GLU A 171 42.74 -27.08 -57.67
N LEU A 172 42.82 -25.79 -57.35
CA LEU A 172 43.76 -24.85 -57.97
C LEU A 172 45.21 -25.29 -57.77
N LYS A 173 45.57 -25.77 -56.58
CA LYS A 173 46.90 -26.32 -56.31
C LYS A 173 47.18 -27.57 -57.17
N LYS A 174 46.23 -28.50 -57.22
CA LYS A 174 46.34 -29.72 -58.03
C LYS A 174 46.52 -29.39 -59.53
N LEU A 175 45.72 -28.47 -60.05
CA LEU A 175 45.83 -28.02 -61.45
C LEU A 175 47.18 -27.37 -61.74
N LYS A 176 47.72 -26.56 -60.81
CA LYS A 176 49.07 -26.00 -60.94
C LYS A 176 50.14 -27.09 -61.00
N GLU A 177 50.09 -28.06 -60.10
CA GLU A 177 51.03 -29.20 -60.09
C GLU A 177 50.96 -30.01 -61.39
N GLN A 178 49.74 -30.22 -61.92
CA GLN A 178 49.55 -30.85 -63.23
C GLN A 178 50.12 -30.01 -64.36
N ASN A 179 49.88 -28.69 -64.36
CA ASN A 179 50.41 -27.80 -65.38
C ASN A 179 51.93 -27.77 -65.39
N GLU A 180 52.58 -27.71 -64.22
CA GLU A 180 54.04 -27.84 -64.08
C GLU A 180 54.57 -29.17 -64.65
N SER A 181 53.81 -30.25 -64.49
CA SER A 181 54.17 -31.56 -65.06
C SER A 181 54.09 -31.54 -66.59
N PHE A 182 53.03 -30.95 -67.17
CA PHE A 182 52.87 -30.81 -68.61
C PHE A 182 53.94 -29.89 -69.20
N GLU A 183 54.24 -28.77 -68.53
CA GLU A 183 55.32 -27.86 -68.91
C GLU A 183 56.68 -28.57 -69.01
N LYS A 184 57.00 -29.45 -68.04
CA LYS A 184 58.22 -30.26 -68.09
C LYS A 184 58.22 -31.22 -69.29
N VAL A 185 57.08 -31.85 -69.58
CA VAL A 185 56.94 -32.77 -70.71
C VAL A 185 57.10 -32.02 -72.04
N ILE A 186 56.37 -30.93 -72.21
CA ILE A 186 56.44 -30.05 -73.40
C ILE A 186 57.86 -29.54 -73.59
N SER A 187 58.50 -29.06 -72.52
CA SER A 187 59.88 -28.57 -72.58
C SER A 187 60.85 -29.66 -73.03
N LYS A 188 60.72 -30.90 -72.52
CA LYS A 188 61.55 -32.03 -72.97
C LYS A 188 61.34 -32.35 -74.45
N PHE A 189 60.10 -32.42 -74.93
CA PHE A 189 59.82 -32.66 -76.34
C PHE A 189 60.33 -31.51 -77.21
N TYR A 190 60.22 -30.26 -76.74
CA TYR A 190 60.75 -29.11 -77.46
C TYR A 190 62.27 -29.10 -77.51
N GLU A 191 62.97 -29.40 -76.40
CA GLU A 191 64.43 -29.55 -76.37
C GLU A 191 64.91 -30.63 -77.33
N ILE A 192 64.19 -31.73 -77.42
CA ILE A 192 64.43 -32.81 -78.37
C ILE A 192 64.37 -32.27 -79.81
N ARG A 193 63.31 -31.54 -80.15
CA ARG A 193 63.09 -30.97 -81.47
C ARG A 193 64.15 -29.91 -81.80
N GLU A 194 64.50 -29.04 -80.85
CA GLU A 194 65.58 -28.06 -81.01
C GLU A 194 66.92 -28.77 -81.29
N ARG A 195 67.23 -29.85 -80.58
CA ARG A 195 68.45 -30.64 -80.83
C ARG A 195 68.45 -31.32 -82.21
N ALA A 196 67.28 -31.72 -82.73
CA ALA A 196 67.16 -32.36 -84.03
C ALA A 196 67.22 -31.36 -85.20
N THR A 197 66.70 -30.14 -85.00
CA THR A 197 66.62 -29.09 -86.03
C THR A 197 67.77 -28.09 -86.01
N GLY A 198 68.50 -27.97 -84.90
CA GLY A 198 69.62 -27.05 -84.73
C GLY A 198 69.23 -25.57 -84.56
N ILE A 199 67.92 -25.26 -84.51
CA ILE A 199 67.41 -23.90 -84.31
C ILE A 199 66.95 -23.77 -82.87
N SER A 200 67.68 -23.00 -82.07
CA SER A 200 67.27 -22.67 -80.70
C SER A 200 66.63 -21.30 -80.65
N GLU A 201 65.32 -21.27 -80.38
CA GLU A 201 64.55 -20.05 -80.20
C GLU A 201 63.81 -20.13 -78.86
N CYS A 202 64.10 -19.18 -77.97
CA CYS A 202 63.45 -19.10 -76.67
C CYS A 202 62.01 -18.60 -76.82
N LYS A 203 61.09 -19.53 -77.11
CA LYS A 203 59.65 -19.24 -77.28
C LYS A 203 58.88 -19.38 -75.96
N PRO A 204 57.81 -18.60 -75.76
CA PRO A 204 56.87 -18.84 -74.67
C PRO A 204 56.20 -20.21 -74.83
N LEU A 205 55.69 -20.77 -73.73
CA LEU A 205 55.18 -22.14 -73.66
C LEU A 205 54.08 -22.41 -74.70
N GLU A 206 53.14 -21.50 -74.89
CA GLU A 206 52.07 -21.63 -75.88
C GLU A 206 52.62 -21.78 -77.30
N ALA A 207 53.63 -20.99 -77.66
CA ALA A 207 54.27 -21.07 -78.97
C ALA A 207 55.11 -22.34 -79.13
N LYS A 208 55.71 -22.86 -78.05
CA LYS A 208 56.37 -24.19 -78.05
C LYS A 208 55.36 -25.30 -78.32
N CYS A 209 54.18 -25.24 -77.69
CA CYS A 209 53.10 -26.21 -77.90
C CYS A 209 52.59 -26.19 -79.35
N SER A 210 52.25 -25.01 -79.87
CA SER A 210 51.80 -24.88 -81.27
C SER A 210 52.82 -25.42 -82.25
N SER A 211 54.10 -25.11 -82.04
CA SER A 211 55.17 -25.61 -82.91
C SER A 211 55.23 -27.15 -82.89
N LEU A 212 55.17 -27.78 -81.72
CA LEU A 212 55.24 -29.25 -81.59
C LEU A 212 54.05 -29.96 -82.24
N LEU A 213 52.87 -29.34 -82.20
CA LEU A 213 51.66 -29.88 -82.83
C LEU A 213 51.73 -29.82 -84.36
N ASP A 214 52.49 -28.87 -84.91
CA ASP A 214 52.66 -28.66 -86.35
C ASP A 214 53.84 -29.47 -86.95
N ASP A 215 54.56 -30.28 -86.17
CA ASP A 215 55.74 -31.04 -86.64
C ASP A 215 55.36 -32.28 -87.48
N PRO A 216 56.05 -32.53 -88.63
CA PRO A 216 55.84 -33.73 -89.43
C PRO A 216 56.39 -35.00 -88.75
N LEU A 217 55.81 -36.17 -89.05
CA LEU A 217 56.07 -37.43 -88.33
C LEU A 217 57.53 -37.91 -88.42
N GLU A 218 58.25 -37.59 -89.52
CA GLU A 218 59.66 -37.97 -89.70
C GLU A 218 60.62 -37.25 -88.74
N MET A 219 60.19 -36.12 -88.16
CA MET A 219 60.98 -35.28 -87.25
C MET A 219 61.34 -35.97 -85.93
N TRP A 220 60.59 -37.02 -85.55
CA TRP A 220 60.68 -37.67 -84.24
C TRP A 220 61.43 -39.01 -84.26
N ILE A 221 62.20 -39.28 -85.33
CA ILE A 221 63.11 -40.43 -85.42
C ILE A 221 64.50 -39.99 -84.95
N PHE A 222 64.94 -40.55 -83.82
CA PHE A 222 66.18 -40.13 -83.16
C PHE A 222 67.37 -41.01 -83.52
N ASP A 223 68.30 -40.43 -84.30
CA ASP A 223 69.72 -40.74 -84.17
C ASP A 223 70.39 -39.61 -83.38
N SER A 224 71.02 -39.99 -82.26
CA SER A 224 71.68 -39.09 -81.33
C SER A 224 72.94 -38.49 -81.95
N ILE A 225 73.21 -37.20 -81.70
CA ILE A 225 74.49 -36.63 -81.19
C ILE A 225 74.49 -35.11 -81.46
N GLY A 226 74.65 -34.28 -80.42
CA GLY A 226 75.04 -32.89 -80.66
C GLY A 226 74.81 -31.89 -79.53
N LYS A 227 75.70 -31.91 -78.55
CA LYS A 227 76.31 -30.75 -77.84
C LYS A 227 75.50 -29.44 -77.73
N HIS A 228 75.19 -29.00 -76.51
CA HIS A 228 75.26 -27.57 -76.17
C HIS A 228 75.79 -27.36 -74.74
N THR A 229 76.61 -26.32 -74.62
CA THR A 229 77.57 -26.07 -73.54
C THR A 229 76.91 -25.43 -72.29
N PRO A 230 77.19 -25.93 -71.07
CA PRO A 230 76.55 -25.52 -69.80
C PRO A 230 76.70 -24.06 -69.34
N SER A 231 77.48 -23.21 -70.02
CA SER A 231 78.01 -21.99 -69.42
C SER A 231 77.01 -20.82 -69.33
N SER A 232 76.17 -20.61 -70.35
CA SER A 232 75.24 -19.46 -70.38
C SER A 232 74.04 -19.61 -69.43
N TYR A 233 73.67 -20.86 -69.10
CA TYR A 233 72.60 -21.16 -68.15
C TYR A 233 73.03 -20.85 -66.71
N ILE A 234 74.31 -21.01 -66.40
CA ILE A 234 74.87 -20.72 -65.08
C ILE A 234 74.81 -19.20 -64.81
N ASP A 235 75.18 -18.36 -65.78
CA ASP A 235 75.17 -16.90 -65.61
C ASP A 235 73.74 -16.34 -65.37
N SER A 236 72.71 -16.90 -66.02
CA SER A 236 71.31 -16.50 -65.80
C SER A 236 70.75 -16.97 -64.45
N LEU A 237 71.17 -18.16 -63.97
CA LEU A 237 70.83 -18.63 -62.64
C LEU A 237 71.49 -17.81 -61.55
N GLU A 238 72.71 -17.33 -61.78
CA GLU A 238 73.41 -16.42 -60.85
C GLU A 238 72.69 -15.07 -60.75
N GLU A 239 72.22 -14.50 -61.87
CA GLU A 239 71.46 -13.25 -61.89
C GLU A 239 70.09 -13.39 -61.18
N GLN A 240 69.37 -14.50 -61.39
CA GLN A 240 68.13 -14.79 -60.67
C GLN A 240 68.36 -15.03 -59.17
N LEU A 241 69.47 -15.64 -58.77
CA LEU A 241 69.84 -15.80 -57.37
C LEU A 241 70.10 -14.46 -56.69
N VAL A 242 70.68 -13.47 -57.39
CA VAL A 242 70.87 -12.12 -56.86
C VAL A 242 69.51 -11.43 -56.63
N MET A 243 68.60 -11.47 -57.61
CA MET A 243 67.25 -10.90 -57.49
C MET A 243 66.43 -11.55 -56.36
N LEU A 244 66.55 -12.87 -56.19
CA LEU A 244 65.84 -13.61 -55.16
C LEU A 244 66.41 -13.31 -53.76
N LYS A 245 67.71 -13.00 -53.67
CA LYS A 245 68.37 -12.56 -52.46
C LYS A 245 67.92 -11.15 -52.05
N GLU A 246 67.80 -10.23 -53.00
CA GLU A 246 67.26 -8.88 -52.75
C GLU A 246 65.79 -8.91 -52.30
N SER A 247 64.96 -9.78 -52.91
CA SER A 247 63.57 -10.00 -52.50
C SER A 247 63.47 -10.59 -51.09
N LYS A 248 64.32 -11.57 -50.76
CA LYS A 248 64.43 -12.14 -49.42
C LYS A 248 64.78 -11.06 -48.38
N ASP A 249 65.75 -10.22 -48.68
CA ASP A 249 66.19 -9.16 -47.77
C ASP A 249 65.08 -8.11 -47.55
N SER A 250 64.28 -7.81 -48.59
CA SER A 250 63.10 -6.94 -48.49
C SER A 250 62.01 -7.53 -47.57
N LEU A 251 61.66 -8.81 -47.76
CA LEU A 251 60.69 -9.52 -46.91
C LEU A 251 61.19 -9.60 -45.45
N GLN A 252 62.49 -9.81 -45.25
CA GLN A 252 63.10 -9.87 -43.93
C GLN A 252 63.06 -8.50 -43.23
N ASN A 253 63.19 -7.40 -43.97
CA ASN A 253 62.97 -6.05 -43.46
C ASN A 253 61.49 -5.76 -43.14
N GLN A 254 60.55 -6.20 -43.98
CA GLN A 254 59.11 -6.07 -43.67
C GLN A 254 58.73 -6.83 -42.39
N MET A 255 59.27 -8.04 -42.20
CA MET A 255 59.06 -8.83 -41.00
C MET A 255 59.59 -8.13 -39.74
N ARG A 256 60.76 -7.48 -39.83
CA ARG A 256 61.34 -6.69 -38.73
C ARG A 256 60.41 -5.54 -38.31
N VAL A 257 59.90 -4.76 -39.27
CA VAL A 257 58.97 -3.66 -39.00
C VAL A 257 57.65 -4.19 -38.43
N GLY A 258 57.16 -5.32 -38.94
CA GLY A 258 55.98 -6.00 -38.40
C GLY A 258 56.12 -6.38 -36.92
N MET A 259 57.28 -6.91 -36.53
CA MET A 259 57.59 -7.22 -35.13
C MET A 259 57.64 -5.97 -34.24
N GLU A 260 58.19 -4.86 -34.73
CA GLU A 260 58.23 -3.60 -33.98
C GLU A 260 56.81 -3.07 -33.72
N ILE A 261 55.93 -3.12 -34.73
CA ILE A 261 54.51 -2.75 -34.60
C ILE A 261 53.81 -3.69 -33.59
N GLU A 262 54.00 -5.00 -33.71
CA GLU A 262 53.42 -5.98 -32.80
C GLU A 262 53.86 -5.72 -31.35
N GLN A 263 55.14 -5.41 -31.14
CA GLN A 263 55.67 -5.13 -29.82
C GLN A 263 55.05 -3.86 -29.21
N ILE A 264 54.84 -2.81 -30.00
CA ILE A 264 54.15 -1.58 -29.55
C ILE A 264 52.69 -1.89 -29.18
N LEU A 265 51.97 -2.62 -30.04
CA LEU A 265 50.58 -2.99 -29.79
C LEU A 265 50.44 -3.85 -28.52
N ARG A 266 51.34 -4.81 -28.33
CA ARG A 266 51.36 -5.68 -27.14
C ARG A 266 51.56 -4.88 -25.85
N LYS A 267 52.46 -3.88 -25.86
CA LYS A 267 52.66 -2.96 -24.72
C LYS A 267 51.40 -2.13 -24.45
N ASN A 268 50.72 -1.64 -25.48
CA ASN A 268 49.50 -0.86 -25.34
C ASN A 268 48.36 -1.70 -24.75
N VAL A 269 48.16 -2.92 -25.24
CA VAL A 269 47.15 -3.86 -24.70
C VAL A 269 47.42 -4.12 -23.22
N HIS A 270 48.66 -4.46 -22.87
CA HIS A 270 49.02 -4.72 -21.47
C HIS A 270 48.78 -3.50 -20.55
N HIS A 271 49.07 -2.29 -21.04
CA HIS A 271 48.78 -1.06 -20.30
C HIS A 271 47.28 -0.82 -20.10
N LEU A 272 46.47 -1.07 -21.13
CA LEU A 272 45.01 -0.95 -21.05
C LEU A 272 44.41 -2.00 -20.11
N GLU A 273 44.86 -3.24 -20.15
CA GLU A 273 44.47 -4.29 -19.21
C GLU A 273 44.75 -3.89 -17.76
N LYS A 274 45.96 -3.36 -17.50
CA LYS A 274 46.33 -2.88 -16.16
C LYS A 274 45.44 -1.74 -15.69
N LYS A 275 45.09 -0.80 -16.57
CA LYS A 275 44.12 0.28 -16.27
C LYS A 275 42.74 -0.28 -15.96
N LEU A 276 42.26 -1.25 -16.74
CA LEU A 276 40.95 -1.87 -16.56
C LEU A 276 40.86 -2.58 -15.21
N ILE A 277 41.89 -3.37 -14.85
CA ILE A 277 41.97 -4.04 -13.54
C ILE A 277 41.98 -3.02 -12.40
N SER A 278 42.76 -1.94 -12.52
CA SER A 278 42.81 -0.88 -11.51
C SER A 278 41.45 -0.18 -11.33
N ALA A 279 40.75 0.13 -12.42
CA ALA A 279 39.43 0.74 -12.37
C ALA A 279 38.39 -0.21 -11.73
N GLY A 280 38.41 -1.49 -12.11
CA GLY A 280 37.55 -2.52 -11.51
C GLY A 280 37.75 -2.66 -10.00
N ASN A 281 39.01 -2.64 -9.53
CA ASN A 281 39.31 -2.68 -8.10
C ASN A 281 38.79 -1.44 -7.36
N LEU A 282 38.92 -0.26 -7.97
CA LEU A 282 38.41 0.99 -7.38
C LEU A 282 36.88 0.98 -7.27
N PHE A 283 36.18 0.54 -8.32
CA PHE A 283 34.73 0.39 -8.27
C PHE A 283 34.29 -0.61 -7.21
N LYS A 284 34.95 -1.78 -7.14
CA LYS A 284 34.67 -2.78 -6.11
C LYS A 284 34.82 -2.21 -4.71
N HIS A 285 35.89 -1.44 -4.45
CA HIS A 285 36.08 -0.74 -3.18
C HIS A 285 34.95 0.25 -2.90
N CYS A 286 34.64 1.14 -3.85
CA CYS A 286 33.56 2.13 -3.70
C CYS A 286 32.20 1.47 -3.41
N PHE A 287 31.86 0.39 -4.12
CA PHE A 287 30.61 -0.35 -3.88
C PHE A 287 30.57 -1.01 -2.50
N SER A 288 31.69 -1.56 -2.03
CA SER A 288 31.79 -2.10 -0.67
C SER A 288 31.56 -1.01 0.37
N THR A 289 32.22 0.14 0.24
CA THR A 289 32.05 1.28 1.16
C THR A 289 30.61 1.80 1.15
N LEU A 290 29.98 1.91 -0.02
CA LEU A 290 28.58 2.35 -0.13
C LEU A 290 27.63 1.35 0.55
N ARG A 291 27.86 0.05 0.36
CA ARG A 291 27.08 -1.00 1.01
C ARG A 291 27.21 -0.95 2.52
N GLU A 292 28.43 -0.78 3.04
CA GLU A 292 28.68 -0.63 4.48
C GLU A 292 27.96 0.60 5.03
N PHE A 293 28.08 1.75 4.37
CA PHE A 293 27.39 2.98 4.77
C PHE A 293 25.86 2.80 4.80
N HIS A 294 25.30 2.21 3.75
CA HIS A 294 23.86 1.92 3.70
C HIS A 294 23.42 0.94 4.81
N GLY A 295 24.24 -0.09 5.08
CA GLY A 295 24.00 -1.03 6.17
C GLY A 295 23.98 -0.34 7.54
N GLN A 296 24.92 0.57 7.78
CA GLN A 296 24.97 1.38 9.01
C GLN A 296 23.73 2.27 9.15
N GLN A 297 23.34 2.99 8.09
CA GLN A 297 22.15 3.85 8.10
C GLN A 297 20.89 3.04 8.38
N ARG A 298 20.71 1.90 7.70
CA ARG A 298 19.57 1.00 7.94
C ARG A 298 19.53 0.53 9.39
N SER A 299 20.67 0.13 9.96
CA SER A 299 20.74 -0.29 11.36
C SER A 299 20.40 0.84 12.32
N ALA A 300 20.86 2.06 12.06
CA ALA A 300 20.57 3.23 12.89
C ALA A 300 19.08 3.59 12.86
N ILE A 301 18.46 3.58 11.67
CA ILE A 301 17.02 3.82 11.51
C ILE A 301 16.20 2.74 12.23
N MET A 302 16.54 1.46 12.03
CA MET A 302 15.88 0.35 12.72
C MET A 302 15.95 0.51 14.24
N LYS A 303 17.13 0.88 14.77
CA LYS A 303 17.31 1.10 16.20
C LYS A 303 16.40 2.22 16.73
N MET A 304 16.36 3.37 16.06
CA MET A 304 15.48 4.49 16.47
C MET A 304 14.00 4.08 16.44
N LEU A 305 13.57 3.34 15.42
CA LEU A 305 12.18 2.86 15.33
C LEU A 305 11.83 1.86 16.44
N GLU A 306 12.76 0.98 16.81
CA GLU A 306 12.57 0.01 17.89
C GLU A 306 12.49 0.70 19.26
N GLU A 307 13.29 1.73 19.47
CA GLU A 307 13.29 2.58 20.67
C GLU A 307 11.95 3.32 20.80
N GLU A 308 11.52 4.04 19.75
CA GLU A 308 10.23 4.74 19.71
C GLU A 308 9.04 3.79 19.91
N ASN A 309 9.07 2.61 19.28
CA ASN A 309 8.03 1.60 19.47
C ASN A 309 7.99 1.09 20.92
N SER A 310 9.14 0.96 21.56
CA SER A 310 9.24 0.57 22.97
C SER A 310 8.70 1.67 23.89
N GLU A 311 9.00 2.94 23.61
CA GLU A 311 8.45 4.07 24.35
C GLU A 311 6.93 4.15 24.22
N ILE A 312 6.40 4.05 23.00
CA ILE A 312 4.96 4.04 22.74
C ILE A 312 4.28 2.89 23.50
N LYS A 313 4.86 1.68 23.50
CA LYS A 313 4.34 0.56 24.29
C LYS A 313 4.34 0.86 25.78
N SER A 314 5.38 1.48 26.32
CA SER A 314 5.45 1.87 27.73
C SER A 314 4.36 2.88 28.08
N ILE A 315 4.21 3.94 27.27
CA ILE A 315 3.15 4.94 27.45
C ILE A 315 1.78 4.29 27.37
N LEU A 316 1.57 3.36 26.44
CA LEU A 316 0.31 2.63 26.31
C LEU A 316 -0.02 1.85 27.59
N VAL A 317 0.96 1.15 28.17
CA VAL A 317 0.79 0.44 29.44
C VAL A 317 0.46 1.41 30.58
N GLU A 318 1.16 2.54 30.67
CA GLU A 318 0.86 3.57 31.69
C GLU A 318 -0.54 4.16 31.54
N VAL A 319 -0.97 4.45 30.30
CA VAL A 319 -2.33 4.92 30.02
C VAL A 319 -3.36 3.85 30.39
N GLN A 320 -3.09 2.59 30.03
CA GLN A 320 -3.98 1.47 30.35
C GLN A 320 -4.13 1.28 31.86
N GLU A 321 -3.04 1.42 32.63
CA GLU A 321 -3.09 1.36 34.09
C GLU A 321 -3.83 2.56 34.69
N LYS A 322 -3.62 3.78 34.18
CA LYS A 322 -4.40 4.96 34.60
C LYS A 322 -5.88 4.80 34.29
N VAL A 323 -6.24 4.25 33.14
CA VAL A 323 -7.64 3.92 32.80
C VAL A 323 -8.20 2.89 33.77
N ARG A 324 -7.42 1.87 34.12
CA ARG A 324 -7.81 0.84 35.11
C ARG A 324 -8.05 1.46 36.49
N LEU A 325 -7.15 2.33 36.96
CA LEU A 325 -7.28 3.06 38.22
C LEU A 325 -8.48 4.00 38.21
N LEU A 326 -8.76 4.68 37.09
CA LEU A 326 -9.96 5.49 36.93
C LEU A 326 -11.23 4.63 37.01
N HIS A 327 -11.23 3.43 36.41
CA HIS A 327 -12.32 2.46 36.54
C HIS A 327 -12.55 2.05 38.00
N LEU A 328 -11.48 1.64 38.71
CA LEU A 328 -11.54 1.28 40.13
C LEU A 328 -11.96 2.45 41.03
N SER A 329 -11.51 3.67 40.75
CA SER A 329 -11.91 4.86 41.50
C SER A 329 -13.37 5.27 41.19
N GLY A 330 -13.85 5.02 39.98
CA GLY A 330 -15.25 5.16 39.58
C GLY A 330 -16.13 4.14 40.30
N GLU A 331 -15.66 2.89 40.42
CA GLU A 331 -16.34 1.83 41.18
C GLU A 331 -16.36 2.11 42.69
N LEU A 332 -15.27 2.60 43.28
CA LEU A 332 -15.23 3.02 44.69
C LEU A 332 -16.09 4.26 44.98
N ASN A 333 -16.12 5.25 44.08
CA ASN A 333 -17.03 6.39 44.19
C ASN A 333 -18.49 6.00 43.93
N SER A 334 -18.74 4.97 43.11
CA SER A 334 -20.07 4.37 42.98
C SER A 334 -20.47 3.61 44.25
N CYS A 335 -19.54 2.93 44.92
CA CYS A 335 -19.77 2.22 46.18
C CYS A 335 -19.93 3.17 47.39
N ALA A 336 -19.32 4.36 47.32
CA ALA A 336 -19.55 5.46 48.27
C ALA A 336 -20.91 6.14 48.06
N ARG A 337 -21.36 6.35 46.82
CA ARG A 337 -22.73 6.84 46.52
C ARG A 337 -23.82 5.81 46.83
N VAL A 338 -23.54 4.51 46.66
CA VAL A 338 -24.49 3.43 47.01
C VAL A 338 -24.65 3.25 48.53
N ARG A 339 -23.80 3.85 49.38
CA ARG A 339 -24.07 3.96 50.83
C ARG A 339 -25.00 5.11 51.22
N GLU A 340 -25.25 6.08 50.35
CA GLU A 340 -26.23 7.15 50.59
C GLU A 340 -27.56 6.91 49.86
N GLU A 341 -27.58 6.11 48.79
CA GLU A 341 -28.80 5.78 48.04
C GLU A 341 -29.07 4.28 48.03
N ASN A 342 -29.56 3.74 49.16
CA ASN A 342 -30.44 2.56 49.14
C ASN A 342 -31.19 2.39 50.48
N ILE A 343 -32.17 3.27 50.70
CA ILE A 343 -33.45 2.87 51.27
C ILE A 343 -34.40 2.72 50.08
N GLY A 344 -34.71 1.49 49.66
CA GLY A 344 -35.99 1.23 48.96
C GLY A 344 -36.00 0.32 47.73
N ILE A 345 -36.05 -1.01 47.97
CA ILE A 345 -37.13 -1.91 47.49
C ILE A 345 -37.10 -2.45 46.02
N THR A 346 -36.69 -3.73 45.94
CA THR A 346 -37.24 -4.95 45.27
C THR A 346 -37.36 -5.14 43.73
N ASP A 347 -36.90 -6.35 43.37
CA ASP A 347 -37.41 -7.37 42.43
C ASP A 347 -37.61 -7.04 40.94
N CYS A 348 -36.79 -7.66 40.09
CA CYS A 348 -37.22 -8.74 39.19
C CYS A 348 -36.02 -9.41 38.49
N LYS A 349 -36.16 -10.71 38.24
CA LYS A 349 -35.13 -11.69 37.88
C LYS A 349 -34.52 -11.48 36.49
N GLN A 350 -33.25 -11.84 36.31
CA GLN A 350 -32.64 -12.08 35.01
C GLN A 350 -31.81 -13.36 35.04
N GLU A 351 -32.10 -14.24 34.08
CA GLU A 351 -31.53 -15.58 33.91
C GLU A 351 -30.04 -15.51 33.52
N ASP A 352 -29.27 -16.41 34.12
CA ASP A 352 -27.88 -16.70 33.80
C ASP A 352 -27.76 -17.43 32.44
N VAL A 353 -26.91 -16.93 31.55
CA VAL A 353 -26.18 -17.80 30.61
C VAL A 353 -24.71 -17.36 30.60
N ALA A 354 -23.89 -18.21 31.20
CA ALA A 354 -22.44 -18.10 31.26
C ALA A 354 -21.81 -18.17 29.86
N SER A 355 -20.84 -17.29 29.61
CA SER A 355 -19.86 -17.45 28.53
C SER A 355 -18.51 -17.77 29.16
N ASP A 356 -18.15 -19.04 29.13
CA ASP A 356 -16.81 -19.51 29.48
C ASP A 356 -15.78 -19.05 28.44
N VAL A 357 -14.62 -18.67 28.97
CA VAL A 357 -13.39 -18.36 28.24
C VAL A 357 -12.52 -19.62 28.27
N TYR A 358 -12.02 -20.09 27.12
CA TYR A 358 -10.57 -20.22 26.81
C TYR A 358 -10.30 -21.17 25.63
N SER A 359 -9.55 -20.62 24.66
CA SER A 359 -8.49 -21.22 23.83
C SER A 359 -8.75 -22.42 22.92
N ASN A 360 -8.48 -22.23 21.62
CA ASN A 360 -7.17 -22.60 21.07
C ASN A 360 -6.97 -22.17 19.59
N ILE A 361 -5.74 -21.71 19.33
CA ILE A 361 -4.88 -22.03 18.18
C ILE A 361 -5.36 -21.67 16.75
N MET A 362 -4.61 -20.70 16.21
CA MET A 362 -4.22 -20.50 14.81
C MET A 362 -4.29 -21.75 13.91
N ALA A 363 -5.02 -21.65 12.80
CA ALA A 363 -4.60 -22.13 11.47
C ALA A 363 -5.59 -21.66 10.40
N LYS A 364 -5.20 -20.65 9.60
CA LYS A 364 -5.66 -20.49 8.22
C LYS A 364 -4.40 -20.45 7.37
N GLU A 365 -3.97 -21.61 6.92
CA GLU A 365 -3.21 -21.73 5.68
C GLU A 365 -4.22 -22.04 4.58
N GLU A 366 -4.14 -21.25 3.52
CA GLU A 366 -4.87 -21.43 2.28
C GLU A 366 -4.30 -22.63 1.51
N ASP A 367 -5.21 -23.39 0.89
CA ASP A 367 -4.90 -24.32 -0.20
C ASP A 367 -4.19 -23.61 -1.36
N PRO A 368 -3.20 -24.26 -1.97
CA PRO A 368 -3.03 -24.23 -3.41
C PRO A 368 -3.39 -25.60 -3.99
N THR A 369 -4.42 -25.59 -4.82
CA THR A 369 -4.75 -26.66 -5.76
C THR A 369 -3.55 -26.94 -6.66
N THR A 370 -2.96 -28.14 -6.57
CA THR A 370 -2.07 -28.66 -7.62
C THR A 370 -2.62 -29.95 -8.21
N LEU A 371 -2.72 -29.91 -9.53
CA LEU A 371 -3.20 -30.95 -10.41
C LEU A 371 -2.40 -32.25 -10.28
N SER A 372 -3.16 -33.34 -10.39
CA SER A 372 -2.72 -34.65 -10.82
C SER A 372 -1.92 -34.59 -12.13
N SER A 373 -0.69 -35.11 -12.13
CA SER A 373 -0.25 -35.98 -13.21
C SER A 373 0.80 -36.95 -12.69
N SER A 374 0.40 -38.19 -12.61
CA SER A 374 1.22 -39.36 -12.34
C SER A 374 2.03 -39.76 -13.59
N VAL A 375 3.23 -40.30 -13.35
CA VAL A 375 3.80 -41.51 -14.00
C VAL A 375 4.88 -41.33 -15.10
N HIS A 376 6.01 -42.04 -14.84
CA HIS A 376 7.05 -42.60 -15.75
C HIS A 376 8.24 -41.71 -16.15
N ARG A 377 9.50 -42.18 -16.26
CA ARG A 377 10.21 -43.44 -15.96
C ARG A 377 11.71 -43.17 -16.22
N GLU A 378 12.59 -43.86 -15.50
CA GLU A 378 13.95 -44.31 -15.89
C GLU A 378 14.71 -43.56 -17.01
N THR A 379 15.77 -42.82 -16.67
CA THR A 379 17.20 -43.20 -16.84
C THR A 379 18.12 -42.09 -16.33
#